data_AF-A0A832K510-F1
#
_entry.id   AF-A0A832K510-F1
#
_cell.length_a   1.000
_cell.length_b   1.000
_cell.length_c   1.000
_cell.angle_alpha   90.00
_cell.angle_beta   90.00
_cell.angle_gamma   90.00
#
_symmetry.space_group_name_H-M   'P 1'
#
loop_
_entity.id
_entity.type
_entity.pdbx_description
1 polymer ?
#
loop_
_entity_poly.entity_id
_entity_poly.type
_entity_poly.pdbx_seq_one_letter_code
_entity_poly.pdbx_strand_id
1 'polypeptide(L)'
;YDLLSEYIEPVPCMIDGRIVTLDPLEHVGTAQIGGFNFEKYPSSGLRTLLKTIKAKNIVEYTVRWPGHIERMKLLRELGFFKKEFINFTVKVLLPALQYESPDMCVLEVYGKAGNKAIRYYVYDEEREGFSATTRLTGSMAAYIVRLMAKGKIEEPGVTPPEYLGMRSEILEYVLRELKAKGVIIRSSEEHVE
;
A
#
# COMPACT_ATOMS: atom_id res chain seq x y z
N TYR A 1 16.26 -6.24 1.12
CA TYR A 1 16.75 -4.86 1.30
C TYR A 1 15.58 -3.89 1.26
N ASP A 2 14.77 -3.94 0.20
CA ASP A 2 13.62 -3.04 -0.03
C ASP A 2 12.58 -2.98 1.10
N LEU A 3 12.28 -4.09 1.79
CA LEU A 3 11.35 -4.00 2.94
C LEU A 3 11.94 -3.21 4.12
N LEU A 4 13.26 -3.30 4.35
CA LEU A 4 13.88 -2.61 5.48
C LEU A 4 14.03 -1.12 5.23
N SER A 5 14.11 -0.67 3.97
CA SER A 5 14.18 0.76 3.66
C SER A 5 12.94 1.51 4.12
N GLU A 6 11.78 0.85 4.21
CA GLU A 6 10.55 1.42 4.79
C GLU A 6 10.70 1.91 6.23
N TYR A 7 11.66 1.39 7.00
CA TYR A 7 11.91 1.79 8.39
C TYR A 7 13.08 2.78 8.53
N ILE A 8 13.84 3.00 7.45
CA ILE A 8 15.10 3.75 7.45
C ILE A 8 14.94 5.07 6.70
N GLU A 9 14.34 5.02 5.52
CA GLU A 9 14.32 6.16 4.61
C GLU A 9 13.18 7.12 4.99
N PRO A 10 13.48 8.42 5.14
CA PRO A 10 12.44 9.42 5.33
C PRO A 10 11.48 9.44 4.12
N VAL A 11 10.19 9.58 4.39
CA VAL A 11 9.14 9.44 3.38
C VAL A 11 8.53 10.79 2.99
N PRO A 12 8.45 11.13 1.69
CA PRO A 12 7.81 12.36 1.25
C PRO A 12 6.28 12.20 1.30
N CYS A 13 5.61 13.19 1.86
CA CYS A 13 4.16 13.28 1.95
C CYS A 13 3.70 14.67 1.53
N MET A 14 2.42 14.82 1.18
CA MET A 14 1.82 16.14 0.96
C MET A 14 0.97 16.50 2.17
N ILE A 15 1.30 17.60 2.85
CA ILE A 15 0.58 18.12 4.02
C ILE A 15 0.31 19.61 3.78
N ASP A 16 -0.95 20.02 3.84
CA ASP A 16 -1.41 21.39 3.59
C ASP A 16 -0.86 22.00 2.29
N GLY A 17 -0.78 21.17 1.25
CA GLY A 17 -0.30 21.56 -0.09
C GLY A 17 1.21 21.71 -0.20
N ARG A 18 1.98 21.28 0.81
CA ARG A 18 3.44 21.31 0.81
C ARG A 18 4.01 19.90 0.92
N ILE A 19 5.13 19.66 0.24
CA ILE A 19 5.88 18.42 0.41
C ILE A 19 6.62 18.50 1.75
N VAL A 20 6.32 17.55 2.63
CA VAL A 20 6.98 17.37 3.93
C VAL A 20 7.59 15.98 3.96
N THR A 21 8.78 15.86 4.53
CA THR A 21 9.46 14.57 4.70
C THR A 21 9.29 14.12 6.14
N LEU A 22 8.75 12.92 6.35
CA LEU A 22 8.50 12.34 7.67
C LEU A 22 9.46 11.19 7.94
N ASP A 23 9.94 11.06 9.19
CA ASP A 23 10.57 9.80 9.63
C ASP A 23 9.44 8.78 9.89
N PRO A 24 9.46 7.59 9.25
CA PRO A 24 8.44 6.56 9.45
C PRO A 24 8.29 6.13 10.91
N LEU A 25 9.37 5.97 11.68
CA LEU A 25 9.32 5.44 13.04
C LEU A 25 9.12 6.49 14.14
N GLU A 26 9.04 7.77 13.76
CA GLU A 26 8.64 8.87 14.67
C GLU A 26 7.17 9.25 14.49
N HIS A 27 6.51 8.78 13.42
CA HIS A 27 5.11 9.09 13.10
C HIS A 27 4.23 7.84 13.15
N VAL A 28 4.35 7.10 14.25
CA VAL A 28 3.60 5.86 14.48
C VAL A 28 2.23 6.19 15.06
N GLY A 29 1.19 5.51 14.55
CA GLY A 29 -0.15 5.59 15.10
C GLY A 29 -0.83 4.22 15.10
N THR A 30 -2.12 4.20 15.43
CA THR A 30 -2.95 3.00 15.34
C THR A 30 -3.93 3.12 14.18
N ALA A 31 -4.39 1.97 13.68
CA ALA A 31 -5.43 1.88 12.67
C ALA A 31 -6.34 0.69 12.99
N GLN A 32 -7.65 0.88 12.82
CA GLN A 32 -8.61 -0.20 12.84
C GLN A 32 -9.17 -0.37 11.43
N ILE A 33 -8.87 -1.49 10.77
CA ILE A 33 -9.25 -1.73 9.37
C ILE A 33 -9.87 -3.12 9.26
N GLY A 34 -11.10 -3.21 8.75
CA GLY A 34 -11.76 -4.50 8.55
C GLY A 34 -11.98 -5.33 9.83
N GLY A 35 -12.06 -4.69 11.00
CA GLY A 35 -12.16 -5.37 12.30
C GLY A 35 -10.83 -5.76 12.94
N PHE A 36 -9.71 -5.56 12.25
CA PHE A 36 -8.37 -5.80 12.78
C PHE A 36 -7.76 -4.54 13.38
N ASN A 37 -6.91 -4.70 14.39
CA ASN A 37 -6.15 -3.62 15.00
C ASN A 37 -4.70 -3.68 14.53
N PHE A 38 -4.20 -2.57 14.00
CA PHE A 38 -2.86 -2.42 13.49
C PHE A 38 -2.15 -1.22 14.11
N GLU A 39 -0.83 -1.28 14.10
CA GLU A 39 0.01 -0.09 14.12
C GLU A 39 0.21 0.39 12.68
N LYS A 40 0.35 1.69 12.48
CA LYS A 40 0.61 2.30 11.17
C LYS A 40 1.76 3.28 11.22
N TYR A 41 2.49 3.40 10.13
CA TYR A 41 3.55 4.40 9.92
C TYR A 41 3.51 4.90 8.47
N PRO A 42 3.93 6.15 8.19
CA PRO A 42 3.90 6.66 6.83
C PRO A 42 4.93 5.92 5.96
N SER A 43 4.55 5.60 4.73
CA SER A 43 5.36 4.80 3.79
C SER A 43 5.55 5.48 2.43
N SER A 44 6.57 5.05 1.69
CA SER A 44 7.00 5.67 0.43
C SER A 44 6.34 5.09 -0.83
N GLY A 45 5.12 4.56 -0.74
CA GLY A 45 4.44 3.99 -1.90
C GLY A 45 3.73 5.02 -2.81
N LEU A 46 3.56 6.28 -2.35
CA LEU A 46 2.88 7.32 -3.12
C LEU A 46 3.51 7.58 -4.49
N ARG A 47 4.85 7.62 -4.56
CA ARG A 47 5.62 7.75 -5.82
C ARG A 47 5.05 8.83 -6.77
N THR A 48 4.43 8.44 -7.87
CA THR A 48 3.86 9.36 -8.88
C THR A 48 2.62 10.11 -8.36
N LEU A 49 1.87 9.55 -7.40
CA LEU A 49 0.68 10.16 -6.80
C LEU A 49 0.94 11.55 -6.22
N LEU A 50 2.13 11.80 -5.68
CA LEU A 50 2.54 13.12 -5.17
C LEU A 50 2.56 14.22 -6.25
N LYS A 51 2.68 13.84 -7.52
CA LYS A 51 2.72 14.76 -8.67
C LYS A 51 1.43 14.75 -9.47
N THR A 52 0.74 13.61 -9.53
CA THR A 52 -0.42 13.39 -10.40
C THR A 52 -1.75 13.72 -9.71
N ILE A 53 -1.87 13.48 -8.40
CA ILE A 53 -3.08 13.79 -7.63
C ILE A 53 -3.01 15.22 -7.07
N LYS A 54 -4.03 16.03 -7.37
CA LYS A 54 -4.15 17.39 -6.86
C LYS A 54 -4.99 17.40 -5.58
N ALA A 55 -4.37 17.11 -4.45
CA ALA A 55 -5.00 17.20 -3.14
C ALA A 55 -4.09 17.95 -2.15
N LYS A 56 -4.66 18.64 -1.16
CA LYS A 56 -3.84 19.32 -0.13
C LYS A 56 -3.10 18.34 0.77
N ASN A 57 -3.69 17.18 1.00
CA ASN A 57 -3.16 16.15 1.89
C ASN A 57 -3.12 14.82 1.15
N ILE A 58 -1.94 14.22 1.06
CA ILE A 58 -1.70 12.90 0.46
C ILE A 58 -0.66 12.20 1.33
N VAL A 59 -1.08 11.14 2.01
CA VAL A 59 -0.23 10.30 2.84
C VAL A 59 -0.60 8.86 2.60
N GLU A 60 0.40 8.01 2.44
CA GLU A 60 0.24 6.57 2.48
C GLU A 60 0.75 6.07 3.82
N TYR A 61 0.02 5.13 4.41
CA TYR A 61 0.44 4.45 5.61
C TYR A 61 0.55 2.95 5.34
N THR A 62 1.64 2.38 5.81
CA THR A 62 1.79 0.93 5.90
C THR A 62 1.33 0.47 7.28
N VAL A 63 0.60 -0.65 7.31
CA VAL A 63 0.09 -1.25 8.54
C VAL A 63 0.87 -2.51 8.93
N ARG A 64 1.03 -2.71 10.23
CA ARG A 64 1.69 -3.88 10.84
C ARG A 64 0.94 -4.34 12.07
N TRP A 65 1.10 -5.61 12.43
CA TRP A 65 0.58 -6.12 13.68
C TRP A 65 1.21 -5.40 14.89
N PRO A 66 0.45 -5.21 15.99
CA PRO A 66 0.95 -4.55 17.19
C PRO A 66 2.26 -5.13 17.72
N GLY A 67 3.17 -4.25 18.13
CA GLY A 67 4.51 -4.57 18.63
C GLY A 67 5.57 -4.78 17.53
N HIS A 68 5.20 -4.83 16.25
CA HIS A 68 6.19 -4.95 15.17
C HIS A 68 7.07 -3.70 15.08
N ILE A 69 6.45 -2.52 15.13
CA ILE A 69 7.17 -1.26 14.88
C ILE A 69 8.17 -0.97 16.00
N GLU A 70 7.82 -1.24 17.24
CA GLU A 70 8.72 -1.10 18.40
C GLU A 70 10.00 -1.93 18.22
N ARG A 71 9.87 -3.18 17.77
CA ARG A 71 11.02 -4.06 17.51
C ARG A 71 11.90 -3.52 16.38
N MET A 72 11.29 -3.01 15.31
CA MET A 72 12.03 -2.39 14.21
C MET A 72 12.74 -1.12 14.64
N LYS A 73 12.12 -0.31 15.51
CA LYS A 73 12.72 0.91 16.09
C LYS A 73 13.95 0.56 16.93
N LEU A 74 13.85 -0.44 17.81
CA LEU A 74 14.98 -0.92 18.60
C LEU A 74 16.16 -1.37 17.71
N LEU A 75 15.90 -2.16 16.67
CA LEU A 75 16.94 -2.60 15.73
C LEU A 75 17.59 -1.41 14.99
N ARG A 76 16.79 -0.41 14.60
CA ARG A 76 17.28 0.81 13.97
C ARG A 76 18.20 1.60 14.91
N GLU A 77 17.77 1.84 16.14
CA GLU A 77 18.49 2.60 17.15
C GLU A 77 19.82 1.95 17.55
N LEU A 78 19.83 0.62 17.66
CA LEU A 78 21.05 -0.17 17.90
C LEU A 78 21.99 -0.22 16.69
N GLY A 79 21.59 0.34 15.54
CA GLY A 79 22.41 0.44 14.35
C GLY A 79 22.42 -0.79 13.45
N PHE A 80 21.56 -1.80 13.71
CA PHE A 80 21.48 -3.01 12.89
C PHE A 80 21.03 -2.75 11.44
N PHE A 81 20.45 -1.58 11.17
CA PHE A 81 20.04 -1.15 9.84
C PHE A 81 21.07 -0.28 9.11
N LYS A 82 22.25 -0.01 9.72
CA LYS A 82 23.34 0.66 9.02
C LYS A 82 23.84 -0.21 7.88
N LYS A 83 24.34 0.44 6.81
CA LYS A 83 24.80 -0.22 5.58
C LYS A 83 25.80 -1.36 5.81
N GLU A 84 26.68 -1.22 6.81
CA GLU A 84 27.67 -2.25 7.17
C GLU A 84 27.06 -3.49 7.87
N PHE A 85 25.93 -3.35 8.57
CA PHE A 85 25.30 -4.43 9.34
C PHE A 85 24.05 -5.02 8.68
N ILE A 86 23.43 -4.30 7.73
CA ILE A 86 22.11 -4.69 7.20
C ILE A 86 22.07 -6.10 6.60
N ASN A 87 23.14 -6.54 5.92
CA ASN A 87 23.22 -7.90 5.37
C ASN A 87 23.27 -8.96 6.47
N PHE A 88 23.98 -8.69 7.57
CA PHE A 88 24.00 -9.57 8.73
C PHE A 88 22.62 -9.62 9.40
N THR A 89 22.00 -8.46 9.60
CA THR A 89 20.66 -8.35 10.20
C THR A 89 19.63 -9.15 9.41
N VAL A 90 19.60 -9.00 8.07
CA VAL A 90 18.70 -9.79 7.22
C VAL A 90 18.98 -11.28 7.33
N LYS A 91 20.25 -11.70 7.36
CA LYS A 91 20.64 -13.11 7.51
C LYS A 91 20.13 -13.73 8.81
N VAL A 92 20.06 -12.95 9.90
CA VAL A 92 19.54 -13.40 11.20
C VAL A 92 18.01 -13.40 11.21
N LEU A 93 17.37 -12.34 10.70
CA LEU A 93 15.92 -12.18 10.79
C LEU A 93 15.17 -13.10 9.82
N LEU A 94 15.66 -13.27 8.59
CA LEU A 94 14.89 -13.95 7.54
C LEU A 94 14.49 -15.38 7.92
N PRO A 95 15.38 -16.25 8.44
CA PRO A 95 14.99 -17.59 8.86
C PRO A 95 13.99 -17.60 10.02
N ALA A 96 14.07 -16.63 10.93
CA ALA A 96 13.16 -16.53 12.08
C ALA A 96 11.76 -16.02 11.68
N LEU A 97 11.66 -15.30 10.56
CA LEU A 97 10.42 -14.75 10.03
C LEU A 97 9.79 -15.62 8.93
N GLN A 98 10.47 -16.69 8.51
CA GLN A 98 9.96 -17.66 7.54
C GLN A 98 9.32 -18.83 8.29
N TYR A 99 8.03 -18.73 8.54
CA TYR A 99 7.23 -19.80 9.13
C TYR A 99 5.88 -19.91 8.40
N GLU A 100 5.26 -21.08 8.49
CA GLU A 100 3.93 -21.31 7.92
C GLU A 100 2.90 -20.45 8.67
N SER A 101 2.32 -19.50 7.96
CA SER A 101 1.24 -18.65 8.43
C SER A 101 0.39 -18.26 7.23
N PRO A 102 -0.94 -18.27 7.35
CA PRO A 102 -1.81 -17.71 6.32
C PRO A 102 -1.41 -16.26 6.01
N ASP A 103 -1.28 -15.92 4.73
CA ASP A 103 -1.09 -14.53 4.28
C ASP A 103 -2.45 -13.82 4.12
N MET A 104 -2.47 -12.53 4.44
CA MET A 104 -3.62 -11.66 4.20
C MET A 104 -3.17 -10.31 3.68
N CYS A 105 -4.00 -9.68 2.86
CA CYS A 105 -3.79 -8.32 2.39
C CYS A 105 -5.01 -7.47 2.71
N VAL A 106 -4.77 -6.33 3.35
CA VAL A 106 -5.79 -5.32 3.63
C VAL A 106 -5.33 -3.98 3.08
N LEU A 107 -6.22 -3.31 2.35
CA LEU A 107 -5.99 -1.97 1.81
C LEU A 107 -7.24 -1.13 2.06
N GLU A 108 -7.03 0.06 2.60
CA GLU A 108 -8.06 1.08 2.71
C GLU A 108 -7.60 2.34 1.99
N VAL A 109 -8.47 2.87 1.12
CA VAL A 109 -8.24 4.13 0.41
C VAL A 109 -9.35 5.09 0.79
N TYR A 110 -8.98 6.26 1.29
CA TYR A 110 -9.91 7.31 1.70
C TYR A 110 -9.62 8.60 0.95
N GLY A 111 -10.66 9.24 0.40
CA GLY A 111 -10.58 10.55 -0.23
C GLY A 111 -11.72 11.45 0.22
N LYS A 112 -11.43 12.73 0.48
CA LYS A 112 -12.43 13.76 0.81
C LYS A 112 -12.23 15.00 -0.05
N ALA A 113 -13.31 15.52 -0.62
CA ALA A 113 -13.34 16.78 -1.34
C ALA A 113 -14.62 17.56 -0.99
N GLY A 114 -14.47 18.73 -0.37
CA GLY A 114 -15.60 19.49 0.15
C GLY A 114 -16.39 18.65 1.17
N ASN A 115 -17.69 18.52 0.93
CA ASN A 115 -18.61 17.74 1.75
C ASN A 115 -18.76 16.28 1.31
N LYS A 116 -17.98 15.81 0.34
CA LYS A 116 -18.03 14.42 -0.13
C LYS A 116 -16.81 13.65 0.32
N ALA A 117 -17.00 12.43 0.80
CA ALA A 117 -15.94 11.48 1.05
C ALA A 117 -16.24 10.13 0.40
N ILE A 118 -15.19 9.45 -0.02
CA ILE A 118 -15.26 8.11 -0.60
C ILE A 118 -14.24 7.24 0.15
N ARG A 119 -14.65 6.01 0.47
CA ARG A 119 -13.79 5.01 1.08
C ARG A 119 -13.88 3.71 0.29
N TYR A 120 -12.73 3.14 -0.04
CA TYR A 120 -12.60 1.79 -0.55
C TYR A 120 -11.91 0.92 0.48
N TYR A 121 -12.44 -0.28 0.68
CA TYR A 121 -11.84 -1.34 1.46
C TYR A 121 -11.62 -2.56 0.58
N VAL A 122 -10.41 -3.08 0.56
CA VAL A 122 -10.00 -4.29 -0.16
C VAL A 122 -9.42 -5.28 0.83
N TYR A 123 -9.86 -6.52 0.74
CA TYR A 123 -9.36 -7.62 1.55
C TYR A 123 -9.26 -8.90 0.72
N ASP A 124 -8.12 -9.57 0.83
CA ASP A 124 -7.89 -10.90 0.27
C ASP A 124 -7.06 -11.75 1.24
N GLU A 125 -7.21 -13.06 1.10
CA GLU A 125 -6.47 -14.06 1.86
C GLU A 125 -5.76 -15.01 0.89
N GLU A 126 -4.74 -15.70 1.38
CA GLU A 126 -4.10 -16.79 0.68
C GLU A 126 -5.10 -17.85 0.22
N ARG A 127 -5.08 -18.15 -1.08
CA ARG A 127 -5.96 -19.15 -1.71
C ARG A 127 -5.26 -19.77 -2.91
N GLU A 128 -5.56 -21.04 -3.18
CA GLU A 128 -5.07 -21.76 -4.37
C GLU A 128 -3.53 -21.81 -4.47
N GLY A 129 -2.82 -21.85 -3.33
CA GLY A 129 -1.36 -21.91 -3.30
C GLY A 129 -0.65 -20.58 -3.58
N PHE A 130 -1.39 -19.46 -3.62
CA PHE A 130 -0.84 -18.12 -3.79
C PHE A 130 -1.16 -17.25 -2.58
N SER A 131 -0.14 -16.56 -2.08
CA SER A 131 -0.30 -15.55 -1.02
C SER A 131 -1.27 -14.44 -1.45
N ALA A 132 -1.95 -13.80 -0.50
CA ALA A 132 -2.89 -12.71 -0.77
C ALA A 132 -2.21 -11.57 -1.57
N THR A 133 -0.98 -11.24 -1.19
CA THR A 133 -0.17 -10.22 -1.88
C THR A 133 0.10 -10.60 -3.34
N THR A 134 0.43 -11.87 -3.60
CA THR A 134 0.68 -12.37 -4.95
C THR A 134 -0.57 -12.35 -5.81
N ARG A 135 -1.71 -12.77 -5.23
CA ARG A 135 -3.01 -12.76 -5.89
C ARG A 135 -3.40 -11.36 -6.33
N LEU A 136 -3.31 -10.37 -5.45
CA LEU A 136 -3.67 -8.98 -5.78
C LEU A 136 -2.69 -8.37 -6.77
N THR A 137 -1.38 -8.41 -6.47
CA THR A 137 -0.36 -7.76 -7.30
C THR A 137 -0.27 -8.40 -8.69
N GLY A 138 -0.23 -9.73 -8.75
CA GLY A 138 -0.17 -10.48 -9.99
C GLY A 138 -1.43 -10.30 -10.85
N SER A 139 -2.62 -10.30 -10.22
CA SER A 139 -3.87 -10.09 -10.95
C SER A 139 -3.96 -8.67 -11.53
N MET A 140 -3.59 -7.65 -10.75
CA MET A 140 -3.55 -6.26 -11.24
C MET A 140 -2.68 -6.14 -12.50
N ALA A 141 -1.44 -6.66 -12.46
CA ALA A 141 -0.55 -6.65 -13.62
C ALA A 141 -1.16 -7.40 -14.81
N ALA A 142 -1.72 -8.59 -14.59
CA ALA A 142 -2.33 -9.40 -15.65
C ALA A 142 -3.55 -8.71 -16.30
N TYR A 143 -4.39 -8.04 -15.52
CA TYR A 143 -5.57 -7.35 -16.04
C TYR A 143 -5.21 -6.14 -16.90
N ILE A 144 -4.21 -5.35 -16.49
CA ILE A 144 -3.71 -4.24 -17.30
C ILE A 144 -3.13 -4.76 -18.63
N VAL A 145 -2.31 -5.82 -18.59
CA VAL A 145 -1.77 -6.43 -19.82
C VAL A 145 -2.88 -6.95 -20.75
N ARG A 146 -3.95 -7.54 -20.21
CA ARG A 146 -5.10 -7.97 -21.01
C ARG A 146 -5.83 -6.80 -21.67
N LEU A 147 -5.96 -5.67 -20.99
CA LEU A 147 -6.56 -4.46 -21.56
C LEU A 147 -5.70 -3.90 -22.70
N MET A 148 -4.38 -3.86 -22.51
CA MET A 148 -3.43 -3.47 -23.57
C MET A 148 -3.55 -4.39 -24.78
N ALA A 149 -3.56 -5.71 -24.58
CA ALA A 149 -3.69 -6.69 -25.66
C ALA A 149 -5.01 -6.60 -26.44
N LYS A 150 -6.06 -6.04 -25.82
CA LYS A 150 -7.38 -5.79 -26.43
C LYS A 150 -7.50 -4.42 -27.08
N GLY A 151 -6.44 -3.62 -27.14
CA GLY A 151 -6.48 -2.25 -27.66
C GLY A 151 -7.34 -1.32 -26.81
N LYS A 152 -7.43 -1.55 -25.49
CA LYS A 152 -8.13 -0.65 -24.55
C LYS A 152 -7.20 0.35 -23.87
N ILE A 153 -5.89 0.12 -23.97
CA ILE A 153 -4.82 1.01 -23.53
C ILE A 153 -3.83 1.03 -24.69
N GLU A 154 -3.76 2.14 -25.41
CA GLU A 154 -3.03 2.25 -26.68
C GLU A 154 -2.03 3.41 -26.68
N GLU A 155 -2.05 4.25 -25.64
CA GLU A 155 -1.22 5.45 -25.57
C GLU A 155 0.26 5.07 -25.44
N PRO A 156 1.13 5.60 -26.32
CA PRO A 156 2.56 5.37 -26.22
C PRO A 156 3.17 6.15 -25.04
N GLY A 157 4.27 5.63 -24.50
CA GLY A 157 5.05 6.29 -23.44
C GLY A 157 4.86 5.66 -22.06
N VAL A 158 5.13 6.45 -21.01
CA VAL A 158 5.05 6.00 -19.61
C VAL A 158 3.78 6.56 -18.98
N THR A 159 2.81 5.70 -18.71
CA THR A 159 1.53 6.06 -18.10
C THR A 159 1.50 5.62 -16.64
N PRO A 160 1.41 6.56 -15.67
CA PRO A 160 1.20 6.23 -14.27
C PRO A 160 -0.12 5.44 -14.06
N PRO A 161 -0.15 4.42 -13.18
CA PRO A 161 -1.31 3.56 -12.99
C PRO A 161 -2.56 4.33 -12.54
N GLU A 162 -2.40 5.42 -11.79
CA GLU A 162 -3.51 6.27 -11.36
C GLU A 162 -4.27 6.93 -12.52
N TYR A 163 -3.61 7.20 -13.65
CA TYR A 163 -4.28 7.72 -14.85
C TYR A 163 -5.14 6.67 -15.54
N LEU A 164 -4.77 5.39 -15.43
CA LEU A 164 -5.62 4.28 -15.86
C LEU A 164 -6.82 4.14 -14.91
N GLY A 165 -6.59 4.29 -13.61
CA GLY A 165 -7.66 4.26 -12.59
C GLY A 165 -8.67 5.40 -12.69
N MET A 166 -8.29 6.55 -13.26
CA MET A 166 -9.21 7.67 -13.56
C MET A 166 -10.19 7.36 -14.71
N ARG A 167 -9.95 6.30 -15.48
CA ARG A 167 -10.85 5.85 -16.54
C ARG A 167 -11.84 4.84 -15.95
N SER A 168 -13.11 5.25 -15.86
CA SER A 168 -14.16 4.45 -15.21
C SER A 168 -14.25 3.04 -15.79
N GLU A 169 -14.13 2.89 -17.11
CA GLU A 169 -14.21 1.60 -17.78
C GLU A 169 -13.07 0.63 -17.40
N ILE A 170 -11.85 1.15 -17.20
CA ILE A 170 -10.70 0.35 -16.77
C ILE A 170 -10.85 -0.02 -15.30
N LEU A 171 -11.18 0.96 -14.46
CA LEU A 171 -11.37 0.73 -13.03
C LEU A 171 -12.48 -0.30 -12.79
N GLU A 172 -13.64 -0.13 -13.42
CA GLU A 172 -14.77 -1.06 -13.31
C GLU A 172 -14.43 -2.46 -13.80
N TYR A 173 -13.66 -2.58 -14.89
CA TYR A 173 -13.17 -3.88 -15.36
C TYR A 173 -12.30 -4.56 -14.30
N VAL A 174 -11.30 -3.85 -13.78
CA VAL A 174 -10.36 -4.40 -12.79
C VAL A 174 -11.09 -4.80 -11.50
N LEU A 175 -11.95 -3.92 -10.97
CA LEU A 175 -12.72 -4.21 -9.75
C LEU A 175 -13.64 -5.43 -9.92
N ARG A 176 -14.26 -5.57 -11.10
CA ARG A 176 -15.11 -6.72 -11.42
C ARG A 176 -14.31 -8.02 -11.49
N GLU A 177 -13.16 -8.02 -12.15
CA GLU A 177 -12.30 -9.21 -12.26
C GLU A 177 -11.74 -9.64 -10.90
N LEU A 178 -11.31 -8.68 -10.06
CA LEU A 178 -10.87 -8.96 -8.68
C LEU A 178 -12.00 -9.58 -7.86
N LYS A 179 -13.21 -9.00 -7.91
CA LYS A 179 -14.40 -9.58 -7.23
C LYS A 179 -14.73 -10.97 -7.74
N ALA A 180 -14.63 -11.22 -9.05
CA ALA A 180 -14.84 -12.54 -9.63
C ALA A 180 -13.79 -13.58 -9.16
N LYS A 181 -12.59 -13.13 -8.76
CA LYS A 181 -11.57 -13.94 -8.10
C LYS A 181 -11.75 -14.09 -6.58
N GLY A 182 -12.86 -13.57 -6.06
CA GLY A 182 -13.24 -13.69 -4.65
C GLY A 182 -12.63 -12.63 -3.74
N VAL A 183 -11.95 -11.60 -4.28
CA VAL A 183 -11.43 -10.48 -3.49
C VAL A 183 -12.61 -9.68 -2.93
N ILE A 184 -12.58 -9.39 -1.62
CA ILE A 184 -13.61 -8.60 -0.96
C ILE A 184 -13.31 -7.13 -1.22
N ILE A 185 -14.19 -6.46 -1.97
CA ILE A 185 -14.09 -5.02 -2.24
C ILE A 185 -15.40 -4.35 -1.84
N ARG A 186 -15.31 -3.39 -0.92
CA ARG A 186 -16.43 -2.56 -0.46
C ARG A 186 -16.11 -1.10 -0.73
N SER A 187 -17.13 -0.33 -1.11
CA SER A 187 -17.02 1.11 -1.30
C SER A 187 -18.15 1.82 -0.59
N SER A 188 -17.87 2.94 0.07
CA SER A 188 -18.88 3.84 0.63
C SER A 188 -18.65 5.26 0.11
N GLU A 189 -19.75 5.98 -0.12
CA GLU A 189 -19.76 7.42 -0.34
C GLU A 189 -20.52 8.07 0.80
N GLU A 190 -19.94 9.11 1.39
CA GLU A 190 -20.48 9.79 2.57
C GLU A 190 -20.56 11.29 2.29
N HIS A 191 -21.63 11.93 2.77
CA HIS A 191 -21.65 13.37 2.94
C HIS A 191 -21.09 13.70 4.31
N VAL A 192 -19.95 14.39 4.35
CA VAL A 192 -19.28 14.80 5.57
C VAL A 192 -19.54 16.29 5.75
N GLU A 193 -20.15 16.65 6.88
CA GLU A 193 -20.33 18.06 7.29
C GLU A 193 -18.99 18.80 7.48
#